data_AF-A0AAJ1SQB6-F1
#
_entry.id   AF-A0AAJ1SQB6-F1
#
_cell.length_a   1.000
_cell.length_b   1.000
_cell.length_c   1.000
_cell.angle_alpha   90.00
_cell.angle_beta   90.00
_cell.angle_gamma   90.00
#
_symmetry.space_group_name_H-M   'P 1'
#
loop_
_entity.id
_entity.type
_entity.pdbx_description
1 polymer ?
#
loop_
_entity_poly.entity_id
_entity_poly.type
_entity_poly.pdbx_seq_one_letter_code
_entity_poly.pdbx_strand_id
1 'polypeptide(L)'
;MDSFKTKVGFSKVYRITPANYEKQTKKRRPYVLEREGRDSYYAVCPECDNPIQIIGLYKETRESGRKPYGKHHKGTIPYLAKYSEEDYLECPFSNSKWKKTSGRRSTSSPLANRILLTLEEQFDRIIYISRIVKLS
;
A
#
# COMPACT_ATOMS: atom_id res chain seq x y z
N MET A 1 -6.65 -7.93 0.55
CA MET A 1 -5.32 -7.95 -0.09
C MET A 1 -4.35 -8.77 0.76
N ASP A 2 -3.33 -9.39 0.18
CA ASP A 2 -2.36 -10.27 0.88
C ASP A 2 -0.94 -9.69 0.92
N SER A 3 -0.77 -8.44 0.50
CA SER A 3 0.52 -7.74 0.43
C SER A 3 0.41 -6.29 0.90
N PHE A 4 1.55 -5.67 1.23
CA PHE A 4 1.63 -4.32 1.76
C PHE A 4 2.94 -3.61 1.40
N LYS A 5 2.93 -2.27 1.49
CA LYS A 5 4.11 -1.39 1.48
C LYS A 5 4.31 -0.74 2.85
N THR A 6 5.54 -0.33 3.15
CA THR A 6 5.85 0.45 4.36
C THR A 6 5.73 1.96 4.15
N LYS A 7 5.72 2.42 2.91
CA LYS A 7 5.57 3.84 2.56
C LYS A 7 4.82 4.00 1.25
N VAL A 8 4.23 5.17 1.08
CA VAL A 8 3.58 5.59 -0.17
C VAL A 8 4.58 5.72 -1.32
N GLY A 9 4.07 5.69 -2.55
CA GLY A 9 4.85 5.77 -3.78
C GLY A 9 5.50 4.44 -4.18
N PHE A 10 6.51 4.54 -5.04
CA PHE A 10 7.30 3.39 -5.49
C PHE A 10 8.14 2.87 -4.33
N SER A 11 7.71 1.75 -3.76
CA SER A 11 8.43 1.06 -2.69
C SER A 11 8.22 -0.44 -2.78
N LYS A 12 9.10 -1.19 -2.12
CA LYS A 12 9.05 -2.66 -2.14
C LYS A 12 7.75 -3.15 -1.52
N VAL A 13 7.12 -4.10 -2.22
CA VAL A 13 5.90 -4.78 -1.77
C VAL A 13 6.29 -6.07 -1.04
N TYR A 14 5.65 -6.32 0.09
CA TYR A 14 5.89 -7.49 0.94
C TYR A 14 4.60 -8.30 1.11
N ARG A 15 4.70 -9.63 1.13
CA ARG A 15 3.57 -10.48 1.54
C ARG A 15 3.25 -10.25 3.00
N ILE A 16 1.95 -10.27 3.35
CA ILE A 16 1.48 -10.17 4.72
C ILE A 16 1.77 -11.50 5.43
N THR A 17 2.83 -11.46 6.24
CA THR A 17 3.17 -12.51 7.22
C THR A 17 3.70 -11.82 8.48
N PRO A 18 3.63 -12.47 9.66
CA PRO A 18 4.25 -11.94 10.88
C PRO A 18 5.72 -11.57 10.66
N ALA A 19 6.52 -12.50 10.13
CA ALA A 19 7.94 -12.29 9.89
C ALA A 19 8.24 -11.09 9.00
N ASN A 20 7.50 -10.92 7.89
CA ASN A 20 7.69 -9.76 7.01
C ASN A 20 7.27 -8.48 7.71
N TYR A 21 6.11 -8.46 8.36
CA TYR A 21 5.61 -7.26 9.01
C TYR A 21 6.56 -6.78 10.11
N GLU A 22 7.00 -7.67 11.00
CA GLU A 22 7.92 -7.34 12.08
C GLU A 22 9.27 -6.89 11.54
N LYS A 23 9.82 -7.58 10.55
CA LYS A 23 11.11 -7.21 9.94
C LYS A 23 11.08 -5.80 9.37
N GLN A 24 10.00 -5.43 8.69
CA GLN A 24 9.89 -4.17 7.95
C GLN A 24 9.40 -2.99 8.80
N THR A 25 8.50 -3.23 9.76
CA THR A 25 7.90 -2.16 10.59
C THR A 25 8.56 -2.01 11.95
N LYS A 26 9.34 -3.03 12.37
CA LYS A 26 9.89 -3.17 13.73
C LYS A 26 8.82 -3.10 14.83
N LYS A 27 7.54 -3.26 14.47
CA LYS A 27 6.37 -3.06 15.34
C LYS A 27 6.35 -1.68 16.01
N ARG A 28 6.84 -0.64 15.32
CA ARG A 28 6.91 0.74 15.84
C ARG A 28 5.86 1.62 15.22
N ARG A 29 5.64 2.80 15.82
CA ARG A 29 4.90 3.89 15.16
C ARG A 29 5.58 4.25 13.82
N PRO A 30 4.81 4.61 12.78
CA PRO A 30 3.35 4.77 12.76
C PRO A 30 2.57 3.48 12.46
N TYR A 31 3.25 2.34 12.34
CA TYR A 31 2.65 1.07 11.90
C TYR A 31 1.83 0.40 13.01
N VAL A 32 2.23 0.50 14.26
CA VAL A 32 1.48 -0.08 15.39
C VAL A 32 0.90 1.04 16.24
N LEU A 33 -0.41 1.00 16.44
CA LEU A 33 -1.14 1.89 17.34
C LEU A 33 -1.90 1.06 18.35
N GLU A 34 -1.63 1.29 19.63
CA GLU A 34 -2.38 0.70 20.73
C GLU A 34 -3.64 1.53 21.01
N ARG A 35 -4.79 0.88 21.10
CA ARG A 35 -6.04 1.47 21.59
C ARG A 35 -6.75 0.46 22.48
N GLU A 36 -7.14 0.89 23.69
CA GLU A 36 -7.92 0.08 24.63
C GLU A 36 -7.29 -1.30 24.91
N GLY A 37 -5.95 -1.34 25.05
CA GLY A 37 -5.19 -2.57 25.31
C GLY A 37 -5.09 -3.52 24.11
N ARG A 38 -5.42 -3.07 22.88
CA ARG A 38 -5.27 -3.86 21.65
C ARG A 38 -4.43 -3.13 20.62
N ASP A 39 -3.48 -3.86 20.05
CA ASP A 39 -2.67 -3.38 18.94
C ASP A 39 -3.43 -3.43 17.61
N SER A 40 -3.43 -2.30 16.91
CA SER A 40 -3.81 -2.20 15.51
C SER A 40 -2.58 -2.05 14.64
N TYR A 41 -2.51 -2.90 13.61
CA TYR A 41 -1.38 -2.99 12.69
C TYR A 41 -1.74 -2.32 11.37
N TYR A 42 -0.99 -1.29 10.98
CA TYR A 42 -1.19 -0.49 9.79
C TYR A 42 -0.03 -0.64 8.81
N ALA A 43 -0.33 -0.39 7.54
CA ALA A 43 0.60 -0.35 6.43
C ALA A 43 0.00 0.48 5.27
N VAL A 44 0.63 0.43 4.10
CA VAL A 44 0.19 1.13 2.90
C VAL A 44 -0.27 0.13 1.83
N CYS A 45 -1.40 0.43 1.17
CA CYS A 45 -1.89 -0.34 0.03
C CYS A 45 -0.88 -0.28 -1.13
N PRO A 46 -0.50 -1.41 -1.75
CA PRO A 46 0.44 -1.41 -2.86
C PRO A 46 -0.08 -0.65 -4.10
N GLU A 47 -1.39 -0.67 -4.34
CA GLU A 47 -2.02 -0.17 -5.59
C GLU A 47 -2.47 1.28 -5.55
N CYS A 48 -2.93 1.77 -4.40
CA CYS A 48 -3.56 3.08 -4.30
C CYS A 48 -2.96 4.00 -3.24
N ASP A 49 -1.89 3.58 -2.57
CA ASP A 49 -1.21 4.32 -1.50
C ASP A 49 -2.06 4.68 -0.28
N ASN A 50 -3.34 4.27 -0.23
CA ASN A 50 -4.17 4.46 0.94
C ASN A 50 -3.71 3.62 2.14
N PRO A 51 -3.96 4.09 3.36
CA PRO A 51 -3.74 3.30 4.56
C PRO A 51 -4.54 1.99 4.55
N ILE A 52 -3.90 0.94 5.06
CA ILE A 52 -4.54 -0.36 5.30
C ILE A 52 -4.30 -0.79 6.73
N GLN A 53 -5.27 -1.49 7.31
CA GLN A 53 -5.12 -2.24 8.55
C GLN A 53 -4.91 -3.72 8.22
N ILE A 54 -3.92 -4.35 8.84
CA ILE A 54 -3.67 -5.78 8.72
C ILE A 54 -4.50 -6.52 9.76
N ILE A 55 -5.41 -7.36 9.27
CA ILE A 55 -6.33 -8.15 10.09
C ILE A 55 -5.79 -9.56 10.25
N GLY A 56 -5.83 -10.07 11.49
CA GLY A 56 -5.49 -11.46 11.78
C GLY A 56 -4.00 -11.79 11.75
N LEU A 57 -3.10 -10.80 11.78
CA LEU A 57 -1.66 -11.00 11.66
C LEU A 57 -1.10 -12.04 12.64
N TYR A 58 -1.53 -11.99 13.91
CA TYR A 58 -1.06 -12.90 14.98
C TYR A 58 -2.17 -13.79 15.56
N LYS A 59 -3.32 -13.93 14.87
CA LYS A 59 -4.36 -14.86 15.33
C LYS A 59 -3.93 -16.27 14.94
N GLU A 60 -3.57 -17.10 15.92
CA GLU A 60 -3.27 -18.52 15.72
C GLU A 60 -4.47 -19.20 15.04
N THR A 61 -4.34 -19.51 13.76
CA THR A 61 -5.46 -19.99 12.94
C THR A 61 -5.28 -21.45 12.59
N ARG A 62 -5.24 -22.32 13.60
CA ARG A 62 -5.68 -23.71 13.38
C ARG A 62 -7.21 -23.80 13.33
N GLU A 63 -7.92 -22.93 14.05
CA GLU A 63 -9.39 -23.02 14.17
C GLU A 63 -10.20 -22.02 13.32
N SER A 64 -9.63 -20.88 12.88
CA SER A 64 -10.41 -19.85 12.14
C SER A 64 -10.14 -19.78 10.62
N GLY A 65 -9.24 -20.61 10.07
CA GLY A 65 -9.01 -20.84 8.63
C GLY A 65 -8.61 -19.65 7.73
N ARG A 66 -8.71 -18.41 8.20
CA ARG A 66 -8.47 -17.21 7.39
C ARG A 66 -7.04 -16.71 7.53
N LYS A 67 -6.31 -16.73 6.40
CA LYS A 67 -4.99 -16.09 6.26
C LYS A 67 -5.08 -14.58 6.57
N PRO A 68 -4.03 -13.98 7.13
CA PRO A 68 -4.01 -12.54 7.40
C PRO A 68 -4.12 -11.75 6.10
N TYR A 69 -4.79 -10.60 6.17
CA TYR A 69 -5.05 -9.77 4.99
C TYR A 69 -5.10 -8.29 5.35
N GLY A 70 -4.77 -7.45 4.38
CA GLY A 70 -4.94 -6.01 4.46
C GLY A 70 -6.38 -5.61 4.11
N LYS A 71 -6.94 -4.73 4.92
CA LYS A 71 -8.22 -4.06 4.71
C LYS A 71 -7.95 -2.56 4.60
N HIS A 72 -8.50 -1.88 3.60
CA HIS A 72 -8.41 -0.42 3.53
C HIS A 72 -8.96 0.23 4.80
N HIS A 73 -8.23 1.21 5.30
CA HIS A 73 -8.64 2.03 6.44
C HIS A 73 -9.10 3.40 5.91
N LYS A 74 -10.37 3.73 6.12
CA LYS A 74 -10.98 5.03 5.74
C LYS A 74 -10.59 6.14 6.73
N GLY A 75 -9.30 6.38 6.87
CA GLY A 75 -8.73 7.37 7.78
C GLY A 75 -7.25 7.57 7.48
N THR A 76 -6.75 8.79 7.69
CA THR A 76 -5.33 9.09 7.55
C THR A 76 -4.57 8.54 8.75
N ILE A 77 -3.44 7.86 8.50
CA ILE A 77 -2.49 7.49 9.54
C ILE A 77 -1.32 8.48 9.47
N PRO A 78 -1.18 9.39 10.45
CA PRO A 78 -0.11 10.37 10.46
C PRO A 78 1.26 9.72 10.28
N TYR A 79 2.11 10.36 9.47
CA TYR A 79 3.46 9.89 9.14
C TYR A 79 3.55 8.56 8.36
N LEU A 80 2.42 7.97 7.95
CA LEU A 80 2.38 6.74 7.15
C LEU A 80 1.75 6.95 5.77
N ALA A 81 0.46 7.31 5.74
CA ALA A 81 -0.30 7.49 4.51
C ALA A 81 -1.57 8.33 4.75
N LYS A 82 -1.87 9.19 3.77
CA LYS A 82 -3.10 10.00 3.74
C LYS A 82 -4.19 9.25 3.00
N TYR A 83 -5.41 9.27 3.52
CA TYR A 83 -6.56 8.69 2.83
C TYR A 83 -7.02 9.57 1.67
N SER A 84 -7.35 8.93 0.54
CA SER A 84 -7.91 9.49 -0.68
C SER A 84 -9.10 8.62 -1.10
N GLU A 85 -10.33 9.15 -1.02
CA GLU A 85 -11.54 8.41 -1.43
C GLU A 85 -11.49 8.12 -2.94
N GLU A 86 -10.97 9.04 -3.74
CA GLU A 86 -10.79 8.86 -5.18
C GLU A 86 -9.88 7.66 -5.50
N ASP A 87 -8.68 7.61 -4.92
CA ASP A 87 -7.77 6.48 -5.11
C ASP A 87 -8.33 5.18 -4.53
N TYR A 88 -9.16 5.26 -3.49
CA TYR A 88 -9.86 4.10 -2.93
C TYR A 88 -10.87 3.54 -3.94
N LEU A 89 -11.71 4.38 -4.55
CA LEU A 89 -12.72 3.95 -5.51
C LEU A 89 -12.11 3.34 -6.77
N GLU A 90 -10.94 3.84 -7.20
CA GLU A 90 -10.19 3.30 -8.35
C GLU A 90 -9.31 2.09 -7.99
N CYS A 91 -9.21 1.70 -6.72
CA CYS A 91 -8.34 0.60 -6.30
C CYS A 91 -8.94 -0.78 -6.64
N PRO A 92 -8.20 -1.67 -7.33
CA PRO A 92 -8.65 -3.04 -7.58
C PRO A 92 -8.94 -3.86 -6.30
N PHE A 93 -8.39 -3.45 -5.16
CA PHE A 93 -8.57 -4.11 -3.87
C PHE A 93 -9.70 -3.50 -3.00
N SER A 94 -10.39 -2.45 -3.44
CA SER A 94 -11.47 -1.84 -2.65
C SER A 94 -12.85 -2.46 -2.94
N ASN A 95 -13.09 -2.89 -4.17
CA ASN A 95 -14.38 -3.39 -4.62
C ASN A 95 -14.21 -4.71 -5.39
N SER A 96 -14.93 -5.75 -4.99
CA SER A 96 -14.92 -7.05 -5.68
C SER A 96 -15.53 -7.01 -7.08
N LYS A 97 -16.36 -5.98 -7.38
CA LYS A 97 -16.93 -5.72 -8.70
C LYS A 97 -16.16 -4.66 -9.49
N TRP A 98 -14.96 -4.31 -9.05
CA TRP A 98 -14.15 -3.30 -9.72
C TRP A 98 -13.91 -3.70 -11.19
N LYS A 99 -14.27 -2.79 -12.09
CA LYS A 99 -13.94 -2.86 -13.51
C LYS A 99 -13.00 -1.70 -13.80
N LYS A 100 -11.94 -1.96 -14.56
CA LYS A 100 -11.06 -0.91 -15.04
C LYS A 100 -11.86 0.02 -15.95
N THR A 101 -12.33 1.15 -15.43
CA THR A 101 -12.75 2.28 -16.25
C THR A 101 -11.50 2.88 -16.91
N SER A 102 -11.67 3.58 -18.03
CA SER A 102 -10.64 4.09 -18.95
C SER A 102 -9.23 4.29 -18.35
N GLY A 103 -8.18 3.95 -19.12
CA GLY A 103 -6.82 3.73 -18.61
C GLY A 103 -6.08 4.91 -17.95
N ARG A 104 -6.73 6.07 -17.74
CA ARG A 104 -6.13 7.24 -17.08
C ARG A 104 -6.82 7.47 -15.74
N ARG A 105 -6.02 7.53 -14.66
CA ARG A 105 -6.47 8.05 -13.37
C ARG A 105 -6.84 9.53 -13.50
N SER A 106 -7.76 9.97 -12.66
CA SER A 106 -8.13 11.38 -12.55
C SER A 106 -6.92 12.28 -12.21
N THR A 107 -6.94 13.53 -12.66
CA THR A 107 -5.89 14.53 -12.36
C THR A 107 -5.88 14.96 -10.90
N SER A 108 -6.99 14.77 -10.17
CA SER A 108 -7.02 15.03 -8.73
C SER A 108 -6.41 13.91 -7.88
N SER A 109 -6.12 12.74 -8.47
CA SER A 109 -5.51 11.61 -7.77
C SER A 109 -4.12 11.97 -7.22
N PRO A 110 -3.92 11.95 -5.89
CA PRO A 110 -2.60 12.10 -5.29
C PRO A 110 -1.58 11.07 -5.80
N LEU A 111 -2.00 9.84 -6.08
CA LEU A 111 -1.14 8.81 -6.64
C LEU A 111 -0.73 9.14 -8.08
N ALA A 112 -1.66 9.56 -8.94
CA ALA A 112 -1.34 9.95 -10.31
C ALA A 112 -0.33 11.10 -10.34
N ASN A 113 -0.56 12.13 -9.52
CA ASN A 113 0.34 13.28 -9.41
C ASN A 113 1.73 12.87 -8.90
N ARG A 114 1.82 11.96 -7.92
CA ARG A 114 3.10 11.43 -7.45
C ARG A 114 3.86 10.67 -8.54
N ILE A 115 3.18 9.89 -9.36
CA ILE A 115 3.81 9.18 -10.47
C ILE A 115 4.43 10.19 -11.45
N LEU A 116 3.67 11.22 -11.84
CA LEU A 116 4.17 12.26 -12.74
C LEU A 116 5.40 12.98 -12.16
N LEU A 117 5.34 13.43 -10.91
CA LEU A 117 6.48 14.08 -10.23
C LEU A 117 7.71 13.15 -10.17
N THR A 118 7.50 11.86 -9.88
CA THR A 118 8.63 10.90 -9.85
C THR A 118 9.28 10.74 -11.22
N LEU A 119 8.49 10.76 -12.31
CA LEU A 119 9.01 10.69 -13.67
C LEU A 119 9.85 11.93 -14.02
N GLU A 120 9.39 13.11 -13.61
CA GLU A 120 10.12 14.37 -13.79
C GLU A 120 11.43 14.38 -12.98
N GLU A 121 11.37 14.05 -11.69
CA GLU A 121 12.53 14.04 -10.79
C GLU A 121 13.60 13.01 -11.18
N GLN A 122 13.19 11.89 -11.76
CA GLN A 122 14.07 10.77 -12.12
C GLN A 122 14.30 10.65 -13.62
N PHE A 123 14.02 11.71 -14.39
CA PHE A 123 14.05 11.70 -15.85
C PHE A 123 15.35 11.12 -16.42
N ASP A 124 16.51 11.59 -15.95
CA ASP A 124 17.81 11.13 -16.45
C ASP A 124 18.03 9.63 -16.24
N ARG A 125 17.62 9.10 -15.08
CA ARG A 125 17.71 7.66 -14.78
C ARG A 125 16.80 6.85 -15.68
N ILE A 126 15.60 7.37 -15.98
CA ILE A 126 14.66 6.72 -16.89
C ILE A 126 15.23 6.65 -18.30
N ILE A 127 15.83 7.74 -18.79
CA ILE A 127 16.51 7.76 -20.10
C ILE A 127 17.66 6.76 -20.13
N TYR A 128 18.49 6.72 -19.09
CA TYR A 128 19.61 5.80 -18.98
C TYR A 128 19.16 4.33 -19.06
N ILE A 129 18.17 3.93 -18.23
CA ILE A 129 17.63 2.56 -18.23
C ILE A 129 17.01 2.23 -19.58
N SER A 130 16.26 3.18 -20.17
CA SER A 130 15.58 2.98 -21.45
C SER A 130 16.56 2.77 -22.61
N ARG A 131 17.78 3.33 -22.54
CA ARG A 131 18.84 3.08 -23.53
C ARG A 131 19.47 1.70 -23.35
N ILE A 132 19.65 1.24 -22.12
CA ILE A 132 20.20 -0.09 -21.82
C ILE A 132 19.25 -1.20 -22.28
N VAL A 133 17.95 -1.08 -21.99
CA VAL A 133 16.95 -2.10 -22.36
C VAL A 133 16.77 -2.22 -23.87
N LYS A 134 17.09 -1.18 -24.65
CA LYS A 134 17.06 -1.25 -26.12
C LYS A 134 18.26 -1.98 -26.74
N LEU A 135 19.30 -2.26 -25.95
CA LEU A 135 20.53 -2.93 -26.40
C LEU A 135 20.61 -4.41 -25.97
N SER A 136 19.61 -4.88 -25.22
CA SER A 136 19.45 -6.27 -24.75
C SER A 136 18.28 -6.95 -25.45
#